data_AF-A0A519SJ17-F1
#
_entry.id   AF-A0A519SJ17-F1
#
_cell.length_a   1.000
_cell.length_b   1.000
_cell.length_c   1.000
_cell.angle_alpha   90.00
_cell.angle_beta   90.00
_cell.angle_gamma   90.00
#
_symmetry.space_group_name_H-M   'P 1'
#
loop_
_entity.id
_entity.type
_entity.pdbx_description
1 polymer ?
#
loop_
_entity_poly.entity_id
_entity_poly.type
_entity_poly.pdbx_seq_one_letter_code
_entity_poly.pdbx_strand_id
1 'polypeptide(L)'
;MKILCFVLLLLTGGAANAQRIAAKKGLITVDGQPYARFESDGASTLYISSLQNERLFVVKEMVLPNLVVAGVGHSSGNVRYLQYVFTASHTVVETPFPSTEVYFRSITPARQIYAARLFQNGTLDPKAVADFVTNNGTPFSDRQRQLAPLPATSTE
;
A
#
# COMPACT_ATOMS: atom_id res chain seq x y z
N MET A 1 -0.74 -57.88 16.63
CA MET A 1 -1.71 -56.88 17.13
C MET A 1 -0.93 -55.66 17.62
N LYS A 2 -1.28 -54.46 17.12
CA LYS A 2 -0.95 -53.11 17.63
C LYS A 2 0.53 -52.70 17.56
N ILE A 3 1.01 -52.06 16.49
CA ILE A 3 0.88 -50.62 16.18
C ILE A 3 1.12 -49.76 17.41
N LEU A 4 2.35 -49.25 17.56
CA LEU A 4 2.66 -48.08 18.36
C LEU A 4 3.41 -47.08 17.47
N CYS A 5 2.70 -46.57 16.46
CA CYS A 5 2.92 -45.21 16.00
C CYS A 5 2.43 -44.24 17.09
N PHE A 6 2.82 -42.98 16.93
CA PHE A 6 2.18 -41.78 17.46
C PHE A 6 2.89 -41.04 18.60
N VAL A 7 3.39 -39.86 18.19
CA VAL A 7 3.50 -38.60 18.91
C VAL A 7 4.81 -38.31 19.64
N LEU A 8 5.78 -37.84 18.87
CA LEU A 8 6.59 -36.70 19.31
C LEU A 8 6.62 -35.64 18.21
N LEU A 9 5.42 -35.12 17.87
CA LEU A 9 5.29 -33.84 17.20
C LEU A 9 5.65 -32.78 18.25
N LEU A 10 6.95 -32.55 18.41
CA LEU A 10 7.48 -31.39 19.10
C LEU A 10 6.89 -30.16 18.41
N LEU A 11 5.92 -29.57 19.10
CA LEU A 11 5.43 -28.23 18.92
C LEU A 11 6.62 -27.27 18.89
N THR A 12 7.23 -27.07 17.73
CA THR A 12 7.92 -25.82 17.42
C THR A 12 6.82 -24.78 17.29
N GLY A 13 6.32 -24.32 18.43
CA GLY A 13 5.58 -23.08 18.55
C GLY A 13 6.52 -21.97 18.09
N GLY A 14 6.52 -21.71 16.79
CA GLY A 14 7.23 -20.60 16.22
C GLY A 14 6.68 -19.34 16.86
N ALA A 15 7.48 -18.71 17.72
CA ALA A 15 7.26 -17.33 18.06
C ALA A 15 7.18 -16.58 16.74
N ALA A 16 5.99 -16.12 16.38
CA ALA A 16 5.76 -15.26 15.23
C ALA A 16 6.45 -13.93 15.54
N ASN A 17 7.77 -13.89 15.30
CA ASN A 17 8.55 -12.67 15.40
C ASN A 17 8.01 -11.74 14.30
N ALA A 18 7.20 -10.77 14.71
CA ALA A 18 6.77 -9.71 13.81
C ALA A 18 8.02 -9.03 13.25
N GLN A 19 8.19 -9.08 11.93
CA GLN A 19 9.38 -8.56 11.27
C GLN A 19 9.50 -7.05 11.51
N ARG A 20 10.70 -6.60 11.87
CA ARG A 20 10.97 -5.22 12.29
C ARG A 20 11.22 -4.37 11.06
N ILE A 21 10.18 -3.65 10.63
CA ILE A 21 10.25 -2.72 9.50
C ILE A 21 10.63 -1.33 10.00
N ALA A 22 11.58 -0.68 9.34
CA ALA A 22 11.95 0.71 9.58
C ALA A 22 12.07 1.48 8.26
N ALA A 23 11.74 2.77 8.28
CA ALA A 23 11.93 3.68 7.16
C ALA A 23 12.60 4.96 7.66
N LYS A 24 13.90 5.11 7.39
CA LYS A 24 14.70 6.26 7.86
C LYS A 24 15.86 6.54 6.91
N LYS A 25 16.29 7.81 6.83
CA LYS A 25 17.43 8.23 6.00
C LYS A 25 17.37 7.73 4.56
N GLY A 26 16.18 7.76 3.95
CA GLY A 26 15.95 7.31 2.57
C GLY A 26 16.07 5.81 2.32
N LEU A 27 16.01 4.99 3.37
CA LEU A 27 16.10 3.53 3.29
C LEU A 27 14.96 2.86 4.05
N ILE A 28 14.33 1.88 3.42
CA ILE A 28 13.44 0.91 4.05
C ILE A 28 14.29 -0.30 4.43
N THR A 29 14.22 -0.71 5.69
CA THR A 29 14.88 -1.92 6.19
C THR A 29 13.88 -2.87 6.83
N VAL A 30 14.18 -4.16 6.73
CA VAL A 30 13.41 -5.27 7.32
C VAL A 30 14.40 -6.09 8.14
N ASP A 31 14.17 -6.18 9.45
CA ASP A 31 15.08 -6.84 10.39
C ASP A 31 16.53 -6.32 10.27
N GLY A 32 16.65 -5.03 9.99
CA GLY A 32 17.94 -4.34 9.80
C GLY A 32 18.54 -4.48 8.40
N GLN A 33 18.02 -5.36 7.54
CA GLN A 33 18.51 -5.55 6.17
C GLN A 33 17.89 -4.53 5.19
N PRO A 34 18.66 -3.96 4.25
CA PRO A 34 18.14 -3.09 3.19
C PRO A 34 17.07 -3.79 2.35
N TYR A 35 15.93 -3.13 2.15
CA TYR A 35 14.81 -3.68 1.36
C TYR A 35 14.52 -2.84 0.11
N ALA A 36 14.37 -1.53 0.28
CA ALA A 36 14.19 -0.59 -0.82
C ALA A 36 14.69 0.80 -0.41
N ARG A 37 14.95 1.67 -1.39
CA ARG A 37 15.26 3.08 -1.15
C ARG A 37 14.00 3.93 -1.30
N PHE A 38 13.98 5.07 -0.63
CA PHE A 38 12.93 6.06 -0.84
C PHE A 38 13.49 7.47 -0.78
N GLU A 39 12.82 8.37 -1.48
CA GLU A 39 13.03 9.81 -1.42
C GLU A 39 11.69 10.48 -1.10
N SER A 40 11.69 11.48 -0.24
CA SER A 40 10.48 12.26 0.10
C SER A 40 10.60 13.65 -0.49
N ASP A 41 9.51 14.17 -1.05
CA ASP A 41 9.42 15.58 -1.48
C ASP A 41 9.27 16.55 -0.29
N GLY A 42 9.20 16.05 0.95
CA GLY A 42 8.98 16.84 2.15
C GLY A 42 7.51 17.18 2.42
N ALA A 43 6.59 16.73 1.57
CA ALA A 43 5.16 16.92 1.71
C ALA A 43 4.44 15.56 1.79
N SER A 44 3.78 15.15 0.72
CA SER A 44 2.89 14.00 0.68
C SER A 44 3.30 12.94 -0.34
N THR A 45 4.51 13.03 -0.91
CA THR A 45 4.99 12.10 -1.95
C THR A 45 6.25 11.37 -1.53
N LEU A 46 6.27 10.06 -1.76
CA LEU A 46 7.47 9.22 -1.69
C LEU A 46 7.76 8.60 -3.05
N TYR A 47 8.99 8.77 -3.50
CA TYR A 47 9.52 8.06 -4.65
C TYR A 47 10.21 6.80 -4.15
N ILE A 48 9.75 5.63 -4.58
CA ILE A 48 10.32 4.34 -4.16
C ILE A 48 11.25 3.83 -5.26
N SER A 49 12.45 3.45 -4.86
CA SER A 49 13.50 2.96 -5.76
C SER A 49 14.06 1.61 -5.32
N SER A 50 14.64 0.88 -6.26
CA SER A 50 15.49 -0.28 -5.97
C SER A 50 16.72 0.13 -5.15
N LEU A 51 17.45 -0.85 -4.64
CA LEU A 51 18.73 -0.60 -3.96
C LEU A 51 19.78 0.00 -4.91
N GLN A 52 19.61 -0.18 -6.22
CA GLN A 52 20.44 0.35 -7.30
C GLN A 52 20.00 1.76 -7.77
N ASN A 53 19.07 2.41 -7.07
CA ASN A 53 18.50 3.73 -7.38
C ASN A 53 17.59 3.79 -8.62
N GLU A 54 17.14 2.66 -9.16
CA GLU A 54 16.11 2.66 -10.21
C GLU A 54 14.76 3.06 -9.60
N ARG A 55 14.06 4.04 -10.18
CA ARG A 55 12.76 4.50 -9.68
C ARG A 55 11.63 3.58 -10.18
N LEU A 56 10.97 2.90 -9.25
CA LEU A 56 10.05 1.81 -9.55
C LEU A 56 8.58 2.23 -9.45
N PHE A 57 8.25 3.06 -8.45
CA PHE A 57 6.89 3.58 -8.27
C PHE A 57 6.88 4.79 -7.34
N VAL A 58 5.74 5.47 -7.31
CA VAL A 58 5.49 6.62 -6.44
C VAL A 58 4.35 6.28 -5.49
N VAL A 59 4.45 6.70 -4.24
CA VAL A 59 3.36 6.66 -3.26
C VAL A 59 3.02 8.08 -2.87
N LYS A 60 1.77 8.50 -3.03
CA LYS A 60 1.31 9.82 -2.60
C LYS A 60 0.08 9.74 -1.71
N GLU A 61 0.02 10.62 -0.73
CA GLU A 61 -1.24 10.85 0.00
C GLU A 61 -2.21 11.62 -0.89
N MET A 62 -3.47 11.19 -0.91
CA MET A 62 -4.57 11.92 -1.52
C MET A 62 -5.72 12.09 -0.55
N VAL A 63 -6.44 13.21 -0.68
CA VAL A 63 -7.70 13.46 0.01
C VAL A 63 -8.79 13.51 -1.04
N LEU A 64 -9.78 12.64 -0.93
CA LEU A 64 -10.88 12.54 -1.88
C LEU A 64 -12.21 12.74 -1.16
N PRO A 65 -13.15 13.52 -1.71
CA PRO A 65 -14.49 13.61 -1.15
C PRO A 65 -15.18 12.25 -1.27
N ASN A 66 -15.88 11.84 -0.23
CA ASN A 66 -16.72 10.65 -0.21
C ASN A 66 -18.16 11.06 0.13
N LEU A 67 -19.00 11.06 -0.90
CA LEU A 67 -20.41 11.45 -0.80
C LEU A 67 -21.22 10.54 0.15
N VAL A 68 -20.77 9.30 0.38
CA VAL A 68 -21.42 8.37 1.33
C VAL A 68 -21.11 8.76 2.78
N VAL A 69 -19.98 9.41 3.02
CA VAL A 69 -19.52 9.83 4.35
C VAL A 69 -19.95 11.28 4.66
N ALA A 70 -20.38 12.03 3.65
CA ALA A 70 -20.93 13.38 3.80
C ALA A 70 -22.31 13.33 4.50
N GLY A 71 -22.31 13.29 5.83
CA GLY A 71 -23.51 13.36 6.67
C GLY A 71 -23.66 14.70 7.42
N VAL A 72 -24.77 14.84 8.15
CA VAL A 72 -25.09 16.01 9.01
C VAL A 72 -24.10 16.08 10.19
N GLY A 73 -22.91 16.60 9.94
CA GLY A 73 -21.81 16.68 10.92
C GLY A 73 -20.41 16.63 10.32
N HIS A 74 -20.27 16.13 9.09
CA HIS A 74 -19.02 16.09 8.33
C HIS A 74 -19.26 16.62 6.92
N SER A 75 -19.39 17.95 6.82
CA SER A 75 -19.77 18.66 5.58
C SER A 75 -18.83 18.45 4.40
N SER A 76 -17.57 18.07 4.64
CA SER A 76 -16.61 17.79 3.56
C SER A 76 -16.62 16.34 3.10
N GLY A 77 -17.04 15.38 3.93
CA GLY A 77 -17.03 13.94 3.61
C GLY A 77 -15.67 13.39 3.16
N ASN A 78 -14.55 14.09 3.43
CA ASN A 78 -13.25 13.76 2.86
C ASN A 78 -12.64 12.51 3.48
N VAL A 79 -12.08 11.63 2.65
CA VAL A 79 -11.37 10.42 3.04
C VAL A 79 -9.96 10.45 2.47
N ARG A 80 -8.99 10.01 3.28
CA ARG A 80 -7.57 9.97 2.90
C ARG A 80 -7.22 8.60 2.32
N TYR A 81 -6.40 8.62 1.27
CA TYR A 81 -5.90 7.42 0.59
C TYR A 81 -4.39 7.55 0.35
N LEU A 82 -3.73 6.40 0.22
CA LEU A 82 -2.39 6.29 -0.36
C LEU A 82 -2.54 5.80 -1.80
N GLN A 83 -2.16 6.63 -2.77
CA GLN A 83 -2.12 6.26 -4.17
C GLN A 83 -0.72 5.76 -4.55
N TYR A 84 -0.65 4.54 -5.06
CA TYR A 84 0.52 3.88 -5.61
C TYR A 84 0.48 4.00 -7.13
N VAL A 85 1.53 4.53 -7.74
CA VAL A 85 1.66 4.67 -9.20
C VAL A 85 2.89 3.91 -9.66
N PHE A 86 2.69 2.74 -10.25
CA PHE A 86 3.76 1.89 -10.78
C PHE A 86 4.26 2.46 -12.11
N THR A 87 5.53 2.88 -12.16
CA THR A 87 6.01 3.72 -13.28
C THR A 87 6.08 2.96 -14.60
N ALA A 88 6.50 1.70 -14.57
CA ALA A 88 6.68 0.89 -15.78
C ALA A 88 5.34 0.51 -16.46
N SER A 89 4.30 0.25 -15.67
CA SER A 89 2.99 -0.19 -16.18
C SER A 89 1.94 0.93 -16.20
N HIS A 90 2.25 2.11 -15.67
CA HIS A 90 1.30 3.20 -15.39
C HIS A 90 0.08 2.78 -14.56
N THR A 91 0.18 1.66 -13.84
CA THR A 91 -0.93 1.14 -13.03
C THR A 91 -1.06 1.95 -11.75
N VAL A 92 -2.30 2.31 -11.42
CA VAL A 92 -2.64 3.09 -10.24
C VAL A 92 -3.44 2.22 -9.28
N VAL A 93 -3.06 2.24 -8.00
CA VAL A 93 -3.76 1.56 -6.91
C VAL A 93 -3.98 2.55 -5.79
N GLU A 94 -5.16 2.53 -5.17
CA GLU A 94 -5.47 3.38 -4.00
C GLU A 94 -5.79 2.49 -2.80
N THR A 95 -5.12 2.75 -1.69
CA THR A 95 -5.38 2.05 -0.42
C THR A 95 -5.85 3.06 0.63
N PRO A 96 -6.72 2.68 1.57
CA PRO A 96 -7.14 3.59 2.64
C PRO A 96 -5.94 4.07 3.46
N PHE A 97 -5.92 5.35 3.78
CA PHE A 97 -4.94 5.88 4.73
C PHE A 97 -5.26 5.34 6.14
N PRO A 98 -4.28 4.82 6.90
CA PRO A 98 -4.55 4.28 8.23
C PRO A 98 -5.17 5.30 9.18
N SER A 99 -6.31 4.97 9.78
CA SER A 99 -7.06 5.87 10.67
C SER A 99 -6.31 6.26 11.94
N THR A 100 -5.32 5.47 12.35
CA THR A 100 -4.47 5.74 13.52
C THR A 100 -3.41 6.82 13.27
N GLU A 101 -3.27 7.29 12.03
CA GLU A 101 -2.20 8.20 11.65
C GLU A 101 -2.70 9.60 11.29
N VAL A 102 -2.14 10.59 11.97
CA VAL A 102 -2.46 12.00 11.73
C VAL A 102 -1.68 12.56 10.53
N TYR A 103 -0.44 12.12 10.32
CA TYR A 103 0.47 12.66 9.31
C TYR A 103 1.00 11.57 8.40
N PHE A 104 1.29 11.90 7.14
CA PHE A 104 2.00 11.01 6.23
C PHE A 104 3.42 10.74 6.75
N ARG A 105 3.70 9.48 7.07
CA ARG A 105 5.01 9.03 7.52
C ARG A 105 5.49 7.92 6.60
N SER A 106 6.76 7.94 6.24
CA SER A 106 7.37 6.94 5.34
C SER A 106 7.27 5.50 5.85
N ILE A 107 7.16 5.30 7.17
CA ILE A 107 6.99 3.98 7.78
C ILE A 107 5.70 3.29 7.29
N THR A 108 4.68 4.06 6.94
CA THR A 108 3.34 3.54 6.66
C THR A 108 3.27 2.93 5.27
N PRO A 109 3.68 3.63 4.20
CA PRO A 109 3.94 3.00 2.92
C PRO A 109 4.95 1.86 3.02
N ALA A 110 6.03 2.00 3.79
CA ALA A 110 7.04 0.95 3.91
C ALA A 110 6.46 -0.37 4.45
N ARG A 111 5.59 -0.30 5.46
CA ARG A 111 4.86 -1.47 5.99
C ARG A 111 3.94 -2.09 4.95
N GLN A 112 3.18 -1.28 4.22
CA GLN A 112 2.28 -1.79 3.18
C GLN A 112 3.04 -2.43 2.01
N ILE A 113 4.12 -1.78 1.54
CA ILE A 113 5.00 -2.30 0.48
C ILE A 113 5.58 -3.65 0.88
N TYR A 114 6.04 -3.77 2.14
CA TYR A 114 6.60 -5.02 2.64
C TYR A 114 5.54 -6.11 2.82
N ALA A 115 4.38 -5.77 3.41
CA ALA A 115 3.28 -6.71 3.62
C ALA A 115 2.74 -7.26 2.30
N ALA A 116 2.67 -6.42 1.26
CA ALA A 116 2.28 -6.82 -0.09
C ALA A 116 3.40 -7.55 -0.86
N ARG A 117 4.61 -7.69 -0.27
CA ARG A 117 5.78 -8.33 -0.90
C ARG A 117 6.09 -7.77 -2.29
N LEU A 118 5.96 -6.45 -2.46
CA LEU A 118 6.12 -5.82 -3.78
C LEU A 118 7.53 -5.96 -4.34
N PHE A 119 8.52 -6.33 -3.53
CA PHE A 119 9.89 -6.56 -3.95
C PHE A 119 10.30 -8.01 -3.78
N GLN A 120 11.02 -8.52 -4.77
CA GLN A 120 11.73 -9.78 -4.71
C GLN A 120 13.15 -9.55 -5.24
N ASN A 121 14.16 -9.91 -4.45
CA ASN A 121 15.57 -9.75 -4.82
C ASN A 121 15.98 -8.33 -5.25
N GLY A 122 15.35 -7.31 -4.66
CA GLY A 122 15.67 -5.90 -4.90
C GLY A 122 14.96 -5.26 -6.12
N THR A 123 14.19 -6.02 -6.88
CA THR A 123 13.34 -5.52 -7.97
C THR A 123 11.86 -5.67 -7.61
N LEU A 124 10.98 -5.00 -8.35
CA LEU A 124 9.54 -5.26 -8.24
C LEU A 124 9.25 -6.72 -8.60
N ASP A 125 8.39 -7.37 -7.82
CA ASP A 125 7.81 -8.67 -8.14
C ASP A 125 6.53 -8.43 -8.99
N PRO A 126 6.52 -8.74 -10.29
CA PRO A 126 5.36 -8.48 -11.14
C PRO A 126 4.10 -9.21 -10.66
N LYS A 127 4.25 -10.40 -10.07
CA LYS A 127 3.12 -11.15 -9.52
C LYS A 127 2.57 -10.46 -8.28
N ALA A 128 3.45 -10.04 -7.36
CA ALA A 128 3.00 -9.30 -6.16
C ALA A 128 2.35 -7.97 -6.52
N VAL A 129 2.84 -7.27 -7.54
CA VAL A 129 2.20 -6.05 -8.06
C VAL A 129 0.81 -6.37 -8.62
N ALA A 130 0.67 -7.41 -9.44
CA ALA A 130 -0.62 -7.83 -9.97
C ALA A 130 -1.60 -8.19 -8.82
N ASP A 131 -1.16 -8.99 -7.86
CA ASP A 131 -1.96 -9.36 -6.69
C ASP A 131 -2.35 -8.11 -5.87
N PHE A 132 -1.44 -7.16 -5.69
CA PHE A 132 -1.70 -5.91 -4.98
C PHE A 132 -2.75 -5.04 -5.69
N VAL A 133 -2.69 -4.97 -7.03
CA VAL A 133 -3.70 -4.29 -7.84
C VAL A 133 -5.05 -4.99 -7.70
N THR A 134 -5.09 -6.32 -7.86
CA THR A 134 -6.32 -7.11 -7.74
C THR A 134 -6.95 -6.98 -6.35
N ASN A 135 -6.16 -7.02 -5.28
CA ASN A 135 -6.67 -7.00 -3.90
C ASN A 135 -7.21 -5.64 -3.47
N ASN A 136 -6.70 -4.55 -4.03
CA ASN A 136 -7.18 -3.20 -3.71
C ASN A 136 -8.25 -2.70 -4.71
N GLY A 137 -8.46 -3.44 -5.80
CA GLY A 137 -9.54 -3.22 -6.76
C GLY A 137 -9.42 -1.92 -7.53
N THR A 138 -10.55 -1.45 -8.06
CA THR A 138 -10.64 -0.19 -8.81
C THR A 138 -10.36 1.00 -7.87
N PRO A 139 -9.47 1.94 -8.26
CA PRO A 139 -9.23 3.16 -7.50
C PRO A 139 -10.52 3.82 -7.02
N PHE A 140 -10.53 4.32 -5.79
CA PHE A 140 -11.68 5.03 -5.24
C PHE A 140 -12.02 6.26 -6.10
N SER A 141 -11.02 6.96 -6.62
CA SER A 141 -11.20 8.05 -7.58
C SER A 141 -11.98 7.64 -8.84
N ASP A 142 -11.75 6.44 -9.37
CA ASP A 142 -12.49 5.88 -10.51
C ASP A 142 -13.92 5.50 -10.11
N ARG A 143 -14.10 4.90 -8.93
CA ARG A 143 -15.42 4.58 -8.38
C ARG A 143 -16.26 5.84 -8.15
N GLN A 144 -15.67 6.92 -7.65
CA GLN A 144 -16.36 8.21 -7.49
C GLN A 144 -16.76 8.80 -8.85
N ARG A 145 -15.91 8.70 -9.88
CA ARG A 145 -16.25 9.15 -11.24
C ARG A 145 -17.45 8.38 -11.83
N GLN A 146 -17.57 7.09 -11.54
CA GLN A 146 -18.73 6.29 -11.96
C GLN A 146 -20.03 6.65 -11.23
N LEU A 147 -19.92 7.21 -10.02
CA LEU A 147 -21.07 7.65 -9.22
C LEU A 147 -21.48 9.10 -9.51
N ALA A 148 -20.64 9.88 -10.19
CA ALA A 148 -20.98 11.23 -10.60
C ALA A 148 -22.09 11.18 -11.68
N PRO A 149 -23.19 11.96 -11.56
CA PRO A 149 -24.22 11.99 -12.58
C PRO A 149 -23.59 12.37 -13.93
N LEU A 150 -23.94 11.62 -14.98
CA LEU A 150 -23.51 11.92 -16.34
C LEU A 150 -23.83 13.39 -16.65
N PRO A 151 -22.92 14.12 -17.31
CA PRO A 151 -23.22 15.48 -17.74
C PRO A 151 -24.51 15.42 -18.54
N ALA A 152 -25.52 16.20 -18.12
CA ALA A 152 -26.78 16.29 -18.83
C ALA A 152 -26.45 16.56 -20.29
N THR A 153 -26.78 15.61 -21.17
CA THR A 153 -26.73 15.83 -22.61
C THR A 153 -27.64 17.01 -22.88
N SER A 154 -27.03 18.18 -23.09
CA SER A 154 -27.70 19.33 -23.65
C SER A 154 -28.09 18.94 -25.08
N THR A 155 -29.31 18.41 -25.22
CA THR A 155 -30.00 18.44 -26.50
C THR A 155 -30.24 19.90 -26.84
N GLU A 156 -29.40 20.43 -27.72
CA GLU A 156 -29.76 21.54 -28.60
C GLU A 156 -30.85 21.11 -29.58
#